data_AF-A0A5P5ZT33-F1
#
_entry.id   AF-A0A5P5ZT33-F1
#
_cell.length_a   1.000
_cell.length_b   1.000
_cell.length_c   1.000
_cell.angle_alpha   90.00
_cell.angle_beta   90.00
_cell.angle_gamma   90.00
#
_symmetry.space_group_name_H-M   'P 1'
#
loop_
_entity.id
_entity.type
_entity.pdbx_description
1 polymer ?
#
loop_
_entity_poly.entity_id
_entity_poly.type
_entity_poly.pdbx_seq_one_letter_code
_entity_poly.pdbx_strand_id
1 'polypeptide(L)'
;MLKRKIFLPLFTFGFSALSYAQINLKGPAQQLASEIKGIFPFVAVVIFIVVVFVNLGHFVKDNGDWRKGVTNIVLFAAILGAVVGLINYVGSINLN
;
A
#
# COMPACT_ATOMS: atom_id res chain seq x y z
N MET A 1 -22.71 23.89 74.70
CA MET A 1 -22.78 23.99 73.23
C MET A 1 -21.42 24.43 72.69
N LEU A 2 -20.65 23.52 72.11
CA LEU A 2 -19.38 23.86 71.46
C LEU A 2 -19.41 23.33 70.02
N LYS A 3 -19.60 24.22 69.05
CA LYS A 3 -19.63 23.86 67.62
C LYS A 3 -18.19 23.71 67.12
N ARG A 4 -17.66 22.49 67.13
CA ARG A 4 -16.32 22.17 66.60
C ARG A 4 -16.35 22.33 65.08
N LYS A 5 -15.79 23.42 64.55
CA LYS A 5 -15.63 23.63 63.10
C LYS A 5 -14.47 22.74 62.63
N ILE A 6 -14.81 21.63 61.99
CA ILE A 6 -13.84 20.76 61.32
C ILE A 6 -13.41 21.49 60.04
N PHE A 7 -12.18 22.02 60.04
CA PHE A 7 -11.54 22.53 58.83
C PHE A 7 -11.08 21.32 58.00
N LEU A 8 -11.73 21.10 56.86
CA LEU A 8 -11.32 20.11 55.87
C LEU A 8 -10.54 20.86 54.78
N PRO A 9 -9.20 20.70 54.64
CA PRO A 9 -8.50 21.26 53.50
C PRO A 9 -8.85 20.42 52.27
N LEU A 10 -9.49 21.06 51.29
CA LEU A 10 -9.82 20.51 50.00
C LEU A 10 -8.52 20.30 49.20
N PHE A 11 -7.91 19.12 49.34
CA PHE A 11 -6.76 18.74 48.53
C PHE A 11 -7.26 18.13 47.21
N THR A 12 -7.59 18.98 46.24
CA THR A 12 -7.84 18.55 44.87
C THR A 12 -6.50 18.20 44.22
N PHE A 13 -6.14 16.91 44.27
CA PHE A 13 -5.12 16.33 43.41
C PHE A 13 -5.60 16.46 41.96
N GLY A 14 -4.90 17.28 41.16
CA GLY A 14 -5.11 17.33 39.72
C GLY A 14 -4.68 16.00 39.11
N PHE A 15 -5.64 15.20 38.63
CA PHE A 15 -5.35 14.08 37.75
C PHE A 15 -4.90 14.65 36.39
N SER A 16 -3.59 14.82 36.20
CA SER A 16 -3.03 14.99 34.87
C SER A 16 -3.22 13.67 34.12
N ALA A 17 -4.18 13.63 33.21
CA ALA A 17 -4.32 12.50 32.29
C ALA A 17 -3.00 12.35 31.52
N LEU A 18 -2.32 11.22 31.73
CA LEU A 18 -1.17 10.82 30.92
C LEU A 18 -1.69 10.52 29.51
N SER A 19 -1.69 11.52 28.64
CA SER A 19 -1.88 11.33 27.21
C SER A 19 -0.61 10.69 26.65
N TYR A 20 -0.59 9.36 26.57
CA TYR A 20 0.42 8.66 25.78
C TYR A 20 0.26 9.10 24.32
N ALA A 21 1.33 9.59 23.70
CA ALA A 21 1.35 9.89 22.28
C ALA A 21 1.17 8.57 21.50
N GLN A 22 -0.03 8.34 20.97
CA GLN A 22 -0.30 7.19 20.11
C GLN A 22 0.45 7.40 18.79
N ILE A 23 1.37 6.49 18.45
CA ILE A 23 2.04 6.50 17.15
C ILE A 23 1.00 6.19 16.07
N ASN A 24 0.61 7.21 15.30
CA ASN A 24 -0.33 7.06 14.20
C ASN A 24 0.41 6.64 12.93
N LEU A 25 0.61 5.32 12.76
CA LEU A 25 1.20 4.75 11.54
C LEU A 25 0.23 4.74 10.35
N LYS A 26 -1.07 4.95 10.59
CA LYS A 26 -2.09 4.92 9.54
C LYS A 26 -1.87 6.04 8.51
N GLY A 27 -1.56 7.25 8.97
CA GLY A 27 -1.27 8.39 8.09
C GLY A 27 -0.08 8.14 7.15
N PRO A 28 1.13 7.83 7.68
CA PRO A 28 2.29 7.51 6.86
C PRO A 28 2.07 6.32 5.92
N ALA A 29 1.39 5.26 6.38
CA ALA A 29 1.08 4.11 5.55
C ALA A 29 0.12 4.45 4.39
N GLN A 30 -0.89 5.28 4.64
CA GLN A 30 -1.82 5.75 3.60
C GLN A 30 -1.13 6.65 2.57
N GLN A 31 -0.21 7.51 3.02
CA GLN A 31 0.57 8.35 2.13
C GLN A 31 1.46 7.49 1.21
N LEU A 32 2.24 6.57 1.78
CA LEU A 32 3.06 5.64 1.00
C LEU A 32 2.22 4.82 0.01
N ALA A 33 1.06 4.31 0.44
CA ALA A 33 0.17 3.57 -0.44
C ALA A 33 -0.34 4.43 -1.62
N SER A 34 -0.59 5.72 -1.39
CA SER A 34 -1.06 6.66 -2.42
C SER A 34 0.05 7.01 -3.41
N GLU A 35 1.27 7.24 -2.90
CA GLU A 35 2.45 7.47 -3.73
C GLU A 35 2.78 6.25 -4.61
N ILE A 36 2.75 5.03 -4.03
CA ILE A 36 2.97 3.78 -4.77
C ILE A 36 1.89 3.59 -5.84
N LYS A 37 0.61 3.80 -5.51
CA LYS A 37 -0.49 3.72 -6.49
C LYS A 37 -0.30 4.70 -7.64
N GLY A 38 0.19 5.92 -7.36
CA GLY A 38 0.45 6.93 -8.39
C GLY A 38 1.55 6.54 -9.37
N ILE A 39 2.61 5.86 -8.90
CA ILE A 39 3.76 5.50 -9.75
C ILE A 39 3.66 4.12 -10.39
N PHE A 40 2.91 3.19 -9.78
CA PHE A 40 2.83 1.79 -10.23
C PHE A 40 2.46 1.61 -11.70
N PRO A 41 1.50 2.34 -12.31
CA PRO A 41 1.18 2.18 -13.73
C PRO A 41 2.38 2.44 -14.64
N PHE A 42 3.18 3.46 -14.34
CA PHE A 42 4.37 3.79 -15.13
C PHE A 42 5.43 2.71 -15.01
N VAL A 43 5.68 2.22 -13.79
CA VAL A 43 6.62 1.11 -13.53
C VAL A 43 6.16 -0.16 -14.24
N ALA A 44 4.87 -0.48 -14.19
CA ALA A 44 4.30 -1.65 -14.85
C ALA A 44 4.50 -1.60 -16.37
N VAL A 45 4.34 -0.43 -17.00
CA VAL A 45 4.60 -0.23 -18.44
C VAL A 45 6.07 -0.43 -18.76
N VAL A 46 6.98 0.16 -17.98
CA VAL A 46 8.43 0.00 -18.21
C VAL A 46 8.84 -1.48 -18.10
N ILE A 47 8.37 -2.18 -17.08
CA ILE A 47 8.64 -3.62 -16.92
C ILE A 47 8.05 -4.41 -18.09
N PHE A 48 6.82 -4.11 -18.51
CA PHE A 48 6.18 -4.76 -19.65
C PHE A 48 7.01 -4.59 -20.94
N ILE A 49 7.51 -3.38 -21.19
CA ILE A 49 8.38 -3.10 -22.35
C ILE A 49 9.65 -3.95 -22.29
N VAL A 50 10.31 -4.04 -21.14
CA VAL A 50 11.51 -4.89 -20.96
C VAL A 50 11.17 -6.35 -21.26
N VAL A 51 10.06 -6.87 -20.73
CA VAL A 51 9.63 -8.26 -20.99
C VAL A 51 9.36 -8.50 -22.47
N VAL A 52 8.71 -7.56 -23.15
CA VAL A 52 8.49 -7.64 -24.60
C VAL A 52 9.83 -7.72 -25.33
N PHE A 53 10.77 -6.82 -25.05
CA PHE A 53 12.08 -6.84 -25.71
C PHE A 53 12.89 -8.10 -25.45
N VAL A 54 12.88 -8.62 -24.23
CA VAL A 54 13.55 -9.90 -23.91
C VAL A 54 12.93 -11.05 -24.70
N ASN A 55 11.60 -11.06 -24.85
CA ASN A 55 10.93 -12.10 -25.62
C ASN A 55 11.01 -11.89 -27.14
N LEU A 56 11.25 -10.66 -27.61
CA LEU A 56 11.50 -10.37 -29.03
C LEU A 56 12.71 -11.14 -29.57
N GLY A 57 13.68 -11.48 -28.71
CA GLY A 57 14.80 -12.37 -29.06
C GLY A 57 14.38 -13.75 -29.60
N HIS A 58 13.19 -14.23 -29.25
CA HIS A 58 12.64 -15.48 -29.81
C HIS A 58 12.17 -15.34 -31.27
N PHE A 59 11.95 -14.13 -31.77
CA PHE A 59 11.40 -13.87 -33.10
C PHE A 59 12.49 -13.59 -34.15
N VAL A 60 13.58 -12.94 -33.73
CA VAL A 60 14.63 -12.46 -34.64
C VAL A 60 15.76 -13.46 -34.87
N LYS A 61 15.75 -14.60 -34.18
CA LYS A 61 16.77 -15.63 -34.33
C LYS A 61 16.44 -16.55 -35.51
N ASP A 62 17.44 -16.98 -36.28
CA ASP A 62 17.24 -18.02 -37.30
C ASP A 62 16.74 -19.32 -36.63
N ASN A 63 15.62 -19.86 -37.15
CA ASN A 63 14.81 -20.91 -36.50
C ASN A 63 14.23 -20.52 -35.13
N GLY A 64 13.94 -19.23 -34.91
CA GLY A 64 13.35 -18.72 -33.68
C GLY A 64 11.95 -19.26 -33.38
N ASP A 65 11.70 -19.58 -32.12
CA ASP A 65 10.40 -20.05 -31.64
C ASP A 65 9.47 -18.86 -31.32
N TRP A 66 8.84 -18.32 -32.36
CA TRP A 66 7.88 -17.21 -32.23
C TRP A 66 6.71 -17.55 -31.31
N ARG A 67 6.29 -18.83 -31.25
CA ARG A 67 5.18 -19.26 -30.40
C ARG A 67 5.55 -19.09 -28.94
N LYS A 68 6.77 -19.47 -28.56
CA LYS A 68 7.29 -19.27 -27.21
C LYS A 68 7.37 -17.79 -26.85
N GLY A 69 7.88 -16.95 -27.76
CA GLY A 69 7.93 -15.49 -27.55
C GLY A 69 6.55 -14.88 -27.28
N VAL A 70 5.57 -15.19 -28.15
CA VAL A 70 4.19 -14.71 -27.98
C VAL A 70 3.56 -15.26 -26.69
N THR A 71 3.70 -16.56 -26.44
CA THR A 71 3.10 -17.22 -25.26
C THR A 71 3.58 -16.57 -23.96
N ASN A 72 4.88 -16.27 -23.87
CA ASN A 72 5.45 -15.62 -22.69
C ASN A 72 4.91 -14.20 -22.50
N ILE A 73 4.81 -13.40 -23.58
CA ILE A 73 4.27 -12.04 -23.52
C ILE A 73 2.80 -12.06 -23.08
N VAL A 74 1.99 -12.95 -23.66
CA VAL A 74 0.57 -13.09 -23.33
C VAL A 74 0.40 -13.54 -21.88
N LEU A 75 1.16 -14.54 -21.44
CA LEU A 75 1.10 -15.04 -20.07
C LEU A 75 1.50 -13.94 -19.07
N PHE A 76 2.57 -13.20 -19.36
CA PHE A 76 2.97 -12.07 -18.53
C PHE A 76 1.90 -10.99 -18.46
N ALA A 77 1.31 -10.61 -19.60
CA ALA A 77 0.23 -9.63 -19.65
C ALA A 77 -1.00 -10.08 -18.84
N ALA A 78 -1.37 -11.37 -18.93
CA ALA A 78 -2.47 -11.93 -18.17
C ALA A 78 -2.22 -11.87 -16.65
N ILE A 79 -1.03 -12.27 -16.20
CA ILE A 79 -0.64 -12.20 -14.78
C ILE A 79 -0.62 -10.75 -14.30
N LEU A 80 0.02 -9.85 -15.06
CA LEU A 80 0.11 -8.44 -14.71
C LEU A 80 -1.29 -7.81 -14.60
N GLY A 81 -2.17 -8.09 -15.56
CA GLY A 81 -3.56 -7.64 -15.54
C GLY A 81 -4.34 -8.17 -14.34
N ALA A 82 -4.19 -9.45 -13.99
CA ALA A 82 -4.82 -10.04 -12.81
C ALA A 82 -4.33 -9.38 -11.51
N VAL A 83 -3.02 -9.13 -11.39
CA VAL A 83 -2.44 -8.44 -10.22
C VAL A 83 -2.97 -7.01 -10.10
N VAL A 84 -2.97 -6.24 -11.19
CA VAL A 84 -3.53 -4.87 -11.22
C VAL A 84 -5.01 -4.88 -10.83
N GLY A 85 -5.79 -5.81 -11.40
CA GLY A 85 -7.20 -5.98 -11.09
C GLY A 85 -7.46 -6.27 -9.62
N LEU A 86 -6.65 -7.15 -9.01
CA LEU A 86 -6.75 -7.46 -7.59
C LEU A 86 -6.41 -6.26 -6.70
N ILE A 87 -5.36 -5.50 -7.04
CA ILE A 87 -4.99 -4.28 -6.30
C ILE A 87 -6.14 -3.26 -6.32
N ASN A 88 -6.77 -3.06 -7.48
CA ASN A 88 -7.91 -2.16 -7.62
C ASN A 88 -9.12 -2.66 -6.83
N TYR A 89 -9.43 -3.96 -6.91
CA TYR A 89 -10.52 -4.57 -6.16
C TYR A 89 -10.30 -4.40 -4.65
N VAL A 90 -9.17 -4.85 -4.11
CA VAL A 90 -8.86 -4.69 -2.68
C VAL A 90 -8.85 -3.23 -2.26
N GLY A 91 -8.33 -2.34 -3.12
CA GLY A 91 -8.36 -0.90 -2.91
C GLY A 91 -9.78 -0.33 -2.78
N SER A 92 -10.74 -0.83 -3.56
CA SER A 92 -12.15 -0.39 -3.50
C SER A 92 -12.87 -0.81 -2.22
N ILE A 93 -12.49 -1.95 -1.62
CA ILE A 93 -13.14 -2.48 -0.41
C ILE A 93 -12.59 -1.82 0.87
N ASN A 94 -11.34 -1.32 0.82
CA ASN A 94 -10.63 -0.76 1.99
C ASN A 94 -10.69 0.78 2.10
N LEU A 95 -11.42 1.46 1.21
CA LEU A 95 -11.46 2.93 1.14
C LEU A 95 -12.89 3.53 1.22
N ASN A 96 -13.90 2.72 1.57
CA ASN A 96 -15.22 3.22 1.99
C ASN A 96 -15.34 3.24 3.51
#